data_AF-A0A2L2Z091-F1
#
_entry.id   AF-A0A2L2Z091-F1
#
_cell.length_a   1.000
_cell.length_b   1.000
_cell.length_c   1.000
_cell.angle_alpha   90.00
_cell.angle_beta   90.00
_cell.angle_gamma   90.00
#
_symmetry.space_group_name_H-M   'P 1'
#
loop_
_entity.id
_entity.type
_entity.pdbx_description
1 polymer ?
#
loop_
_entity_poly.entity_id
_entity_poly.type
_entity_poly.pdbx_seq_one_letter_code
_entity_poly.pdbx_strand_id
1 'polypeptide(L)'
;MLKDPTFKAYIFENLLLILATFLPVSCTRFSLPLRISMLHIPTPVVTGEDVRLHCSYELGNETLYAVKWYKNLGEFFRYVPASDPPLKTIPQLGIDVDMSRSNSTTVFLRIINMDSLGKYTCKVSTDKPIYLMRSV
;
A
#
# COMPACT_ATOMS: atom_id res chain seq x y z
N MET A 1 62.06 -18.04 36.57
CA MET A 1 60.83 -17.46 37.14
C MET A 1 59.67 -17.76 36.21
N LEU A 2 58.53 -18.15 36.78
CA LEU A 2 57.59 -19.16 36.29
C LEU A 2 56.92 -18.91 34.93
N LYS A 3 56.84 -19.99 34.14
CA LYS A 3 56.14 -20.15 32.86
C LYS A 3 54.86 -20.94 33.17
N ASP A 4 53.81 -20.25 33.60
CA ASP A 4 52.56 -20.92 34.00
C ASP A 4 51.61 -21.15 32.81
N PRO A 5 51.23 -22.41 32.50
CA PRO A 5 50.37 -22.76 31.37
C PRO A 5 48.89 -22.40 31.57
N THR A 6 48.49 -22.01 32.77
CA THR A 6 47.11 -21.64 33.14
C THR A 6 46.71 -20.24 32.68
N PHE A 7 47.66 -19.31 32.55
CA PHE A 7 47.40 -17.93 32.12
C PHE A 7 46.98 -17.83 30.65
N LYS A 8 47.49 -18.73 29.80
CA LYS A 8 47.11 -18.78 28.37
C LYS A 8 45.67 -19.26 28.17
N ALA A 9 45.18 -20.18 29.00
CA ALA A 9 43.82 -20.70 28.88
C ALA A 9 42.75 -19.63 29.22
N TYR A 10 43.01 -18.79 30.22
CA TYR A 10 42.07 -17.75 30.65
C TYR A 10 41.89 -16.63 29.61
N ILE A 11 42.95 -16.32 28.85
CA ILE A 11 42.89 -15.31 27.78
C ILE A 11 42.20 -15.86 26.53
N PHE A 12 42.37 -17.14 26.20
CA PHE A 12 41.73 -17.75 25.02
C PHE A 12 40.21 -17.97 25.18
N GLU A 13 39.75 -18.37 26.36
CA GLU A 13 38.31 -18.55 26.66
C GLU A 13 37.55 -17.20 26.64
N ASN A 14 38.14 -16.14 27.18
CA ASN A 14 37.54 -14.81 27.15
C ASN A 14 37.59 -14.17 25.75
N LEU A 15 38.60 -14.45 24.92
CA LEU A 15 38.68 -13.91 23.55
C LEU A 15 37.58 -14.45 22.62
N LEU A 16 37.19 -15.71 22.80
CA LEU A 16 36.07 -16.34 22.08
C LEU A 16 34.71 -15.71 22.44
N LEU A 17 34.49 -15.37 23.71
CA LEU A 17 33.26 -14.70 24.17
C LEU A 17 33.15 -13.25 23.67
N ILE A 18 34.28 -12.54 23.55
CA ILE A 18 34.29 -11.15 23.05
C ILE A 18 34.01 -11.13 21.55
N LEU A 19 34.47 -12.10 20.75
CA LEU A 19 34.15 -12.16 19.31
C LEU A 19 32.67 -12.47 19.02
N ALA A 20 31.98 -13.19 19.92
CA ALA A 20 30.57 -13.54 19.78
C ALA A 20 29.60 -12.37 20.06
N THR A 21 30.04 -11.31 20.73
CA THR A 21 29.21 -10.13 21.06
C THR A 21 29.33 -9.00 20.01
N PHE A 22 30.26 -9.11 19.06
CA PHE A 22 30.51 -8.14 17.98
C PHE A 22 29.88 -8.51 16.63
N LEU A 23 29.06 -9.56 16.55
CA LEU A 23 28.09 -9.62 15.45
C LEU A 23 27.01 -8.60 15.79
N PRO A 24 26.92 -7.44 15.09
CA PRO A 24 25.69 -6.69 15.18
C PRO A 24 24.61 -7.63 14.64
N VAL A 25 23.79 -8.18 15.54
CA VAL A 25 22.48 -8.73 15.19
C VAL A 25 21.59 -7.52 14.84
N SER A 26 22.03 -6.72 13.87
CA SER A 26 21.15 -5.87 13.10
C SER A 26 20.49 -6.79 12.09
N CYS A 27 19.52 -7.56 12.58
CA CYS A 27 18.39 -7.92 11.75
C CYS A 27 17.56 -6.64 11.58
N THR A 28 18.12 -5.65 10.88
CA THR A 28 17.34 -4.53 10.39
C THR A 28 16.42 -5.14 9.36
N ARG A 29 15.16 -5.37 9.73
CA ARG A 29 14.14 -5.75 8.75
C ARG A 29 14.13 -4.65 7.69
N PHE A 30 14.57 -5.00 6.49
CA PHE A 30 14.51 -4.09 5.37
C PHE A 30 13.03 -3.91 5.03
N SER A 31 12.42 -2.81 5.49
CA SER A 31 11.02 -2.49 5.19
C SER A 31 10.97 -1.76 3.85
N LEU A 32 10.43 -2.41 2.83
CA LEU A 32 10.05 -1.77 1.58
C LEU A 32 8.78 -0.95 1.83
N PRO A 33 8.77 0.36 1.57
CA PRO A 33 7.60 1.19 1.80
C PRO A 33 6.55 0.98 0.70
N LEU A 34 5.29 1.23 1.05
CA LEU A 34 4.22 1.34 0.06
C LEU A 34 4.53 2.47 -0.93
N ARG A 35 4.34 2.21 -2.22
CA ARG A 35 4.42 3.22 -3.27
C ARG A 35 3.44 2.96 -4.40
N ILE A 36 2.94 4.03 -5.00
CA ILE A 36 2.21 3.95 -6.28
C ILE A 36 3.27 3.87 -7.38
N SER A 37 3.30 2.76 -8.11
CA SER A 37 4.28 2.52 -9.18
C SER A 37 3.83 3.09 -10.52
N MET A 38 2.52 3.18 -10.75
CA MET A 38 1.96 3.78 -11.97
C MET A 38 0.58 4.38 -11.70
N LEU A 39 0.32 5.56 -12.25
CA LEU A 39 -1.01 6.17 -12.30
C LEU A 39 -1.28 6.63 -13.74
N HIS A 40 -2.35 6.10 -14.34
CA HIS A 40 -2.76 6.45 -15.69
C HIS A 40 -4.23 6.90 -15.71
N ILE A 41 -4.41 8.17 -16.07
CA ILE A 41 -5.72 8.83 -16.24
C ILE A 41 -5.70 9.40 -17.67
N PRO A 42 -6.50 8.84 -18.60
CA PRO A 42 -6.50 9.31 -20.00
C PRO A 42 -6.90 10.78 -20.12
N THR A 43 -6.11 11.56 -20.86
CA THR A 43 -6.41 12.94 -21.25
C THR A 43 -5.78 13.26 -22.62
N PRO A 44 -6.51 13.87 -23.59
CA PRO A 44 -7.94 14.15 -23.60
C PRO A 44 -8.81 12.89 -23.78
N VAL A 45 -10.12 13.00 -23.53
CA VAL A 45 -11.12 11.94 -23.73
C VAL A 45 -12.29 12.51 -24.54
N VAL A 46 -12.87 11.70 -25.42
CA VAL A 46 -14.05 12.06 -26.21
C VAL A 46 -15.33 11.71 -25.44
N THR A 47 -16.29 12.62 -25.44
CA THR A 47 -17.62 12.38 -24.86
C THR A 47 -18.28 11.15 -25.49
N GLY A 48 -18.92 10.32 -24.66
CA GLY A 48 -19.60 9.09 -25.06
C GLY A 48 -18.73 7.85 -25.02
N GLU A 49 -17.41 7.98 -24.87
CA GLU A 49 -16.49 6.84 -24.77
C GLU A 49 -16.40 6.27 -23.35
N ASP A 50 -15.99 5.01 -23.26
CA ASP A 50 -15.58 4.36 -22.02
C ASP A 50 -14.11 4.69 -21.71
N VAL A 51 -13.80 4.88 -20.42
CA VAL A 51 -12.44 5.20 -19.98
C VAL A 51 -11.93 4.19 -18.96
N ARG A 52 -10.65 3.82 -19.12
CA ARG A 52 -9.91 2.99 -18.15
C ARG A 52 -9.00 3.85 -17.29
N LEU A 53 -9.33 3.98 -16.01
CA LEU A 53 -8.46 4.52 -14.98
C LEU A 53 -7.59 3.39 -14.43
N HIS A 54 -6.28 3.60 -14.30
CA HIS A 54 -5.37 2.57 -13.81
C HIS A 54 -4.41 3.11 -12.75
N CYS A 55 -4.25 2.36 -11.67
CA CYS A 55 -3.39 2.68 -10.54
C CYS A 55 -2.70 1.39 -10.06
N SER A 56 -1.43 1.24 -10.38
CA SER A 56 -0.57 0.16 -9.89
C SER A 56 0.18 0.62 -8.64
N TYR A 57 0.35 -0.27 -7.68
CA TYR A 57 1.05 -0.01 -6.43
C TYR A 57 1.84 -1.22 -5.97
N GLU A 58 2.88 -0.96 -5.20
CA GLU A 58 3.71 -1.96 -4.54
C GLU A 58 3.56 -1.79 -3.04
N LEU A 59 3.23 -2.88 -2.34
CA LEU A 59 2.97 -2.87 -0.90
C LEU A 59 4.24 -3.02 -0.06
N GLY A 60 5.34 -3.46 -0.68
CA GLY A 60 6.56 -3.79 0.05
C GLY A 60 6.29 -4.88 1.10
N ASN A 61 6.43 -4.54 2.39
CA ASN A 61 6.16 -5.46 3.50
C ASN A 61 4.79 -5.25 4.17
N GLU A 62 3.98 -4.34 3.65
CA GLU A 62 2.68 -4.00 4.21
C GLU A 62 1.54 -4.84 3.62
N THR A 63 0.39 -4.83 4.30
CA THR A 63 -0.84 -5.44 3.79
C THR A 63 -1.80 -4.36 3.31
N LEU A 64 -2.38 -4.54 2.12
CA LEU A 64 -3.35 -3.60 1.56
C LEU A 64 -4.59 -3.50 2.47
N TYR A 65 -4.90 -2.30 2.93
CA TYR A 65 -6.16 -1.99 3.58
C TYR A 65 -7.23 -1.58 2.57
N ALA A 66 -6.92 -0.61 1.69
CA ALA A 66 -7.89 -0.12 0.72
C ALA A 66 -7.23 0.53 -0.51
N VAL A 67 -7.89 0.42 -1.66
CA VAL A 67 -7.69 1.28 -2.82
C VAL A 67 -8.96 2.08 -3.04
N LYS A 68 -8.83 3.39 -3.18
CA LYS A 68 -9.96 4.29 -3.33
C LYS A 68 -9.74 5.24 -4.49
N TRP A 69 -10.79 5.48 -5.25
CA TRP A 69 -10.80 6.46 -6.32
C TRP A 69 -11.71 7.62 -5.98
N TYR A 70 -11.19 8.81 -6.24
CA TYR A 70 -11.87 10.07 -6.02
C TYR A 70 -11.94 10.86 -7.32
N LYS A 71 -13.07 11.52 -7.55
CA LYS A 71 -13.19 12.61 -8.51
C LYS A 71 -13.43 13.88 -7.70
N ASN A 72 -12.54 14.84 -7.85
CA ASN A 72 -12.41 16.02 -6.99
C ASN A 72 -12.23 15.58 -5.53
N LEU A 73 -13.24 15.79 -4.70
CA LEU A 73 -13.24 15.41 -3.27
C LEU A 73 -14.20 14.25 -2.97
N GLY A 74 -15.04 13.85 -3.94
CA GLY A 74 -15.99 12.76 -3.79
C GLY A 74 -15.32 11.42 -4.04
N GLU A 75 -15.50 10.47 -3.12
CA GLU A 75 -15.17 9.07 -3.36
C GLU A 75 -16.26 8.47 -4.25
N PHE A 76 -15.87 7.76 -5.30
CA PHE A 76 -16.84 7.09 -6.18
C PHE A 76 -16.63 5.58 -6.29
N PHE A 77 -15.45 5.08 -5.89
CA PHE A 77 -15.12 3.67 -5.92
C PHE A 77 -14.13 3.32 -4.81
N ARG A 78 -14.32 2.14 -4.20
CA ARG A 78 -13.37 1.55 -3.26
C ARG A 78 -13.24 0.04 -3.48
N TYR A 79 -12.02 -0.44 -3.28
CA TYR A 79 -11.66 -1.84 -3.11
C TYR A 79 -11.07 -2.03 -1.71
N VAL A 80 -11.67 -2.91 -0.90
CA VAL A 80 -11.23 -3.25 0.45
C VAL A 80 -11.19 -4.78 0.54
N PRO A 81 -10.01 -5.43 0.49
CA PRO A 81 -9.91 -6.90 0.48
C PRO A 81 -10.64 -7.58 1.64
N ALA A 82 -10.66 -6.94 2.80
CA ALA A 82 -11.27 -7.48 4.02
C ALA A 82 -12.78 -7.25 4.14
N SER A 83 -13.43 -6.54 3.20
CA SER A 83 -14.88 -6.31 3.25
C SER A 83 -15.65 -7.28 2.38
N ASP A 84 -16.91 -7.51 2.72
CA ASP A 84 -17.87 -8.24 1.90
C ASP A 84 -19.03 -7.31 1.48
N PRO A 85 -19.25 -7.07 0.17
CA PRO A 85 -18.34 -7.38 -0.93
C PRO A 85 -17.06 -6.51 -0.89
N PRO A 86 -15.95 -6.94 -1.53
CA PRO A 86 -14.68 -6.20 -1.51
C PRO A 86 -14.70 -4.94 -2.39
N LEU A 87 -15.53 -4.92 -3.44
CA LEU A 87 -15.69 -3.78 -4.34
C LEU A 87 -17.00 -3.05 -4.00
N LYS A 88 -16.95 -1.73 -3.89
CA LYS A 88 -18.13 -0.88 -3.68
C LYS A 88 -18.03 0.41 -4.49
N THR A 89 -19.16 0.84 -5.04
CA THR A 89 -19.32 2.14 -5.70
C THR A 89 -20.09 3.09 -4.80
N ILE A 90 -19.81 4.38 -4.96
CA ILE A 90 -20.49 5.45 -4.25
C ILE A 90 -21.06 6.37 -5.35
N PRO A 91 -22.37 6.65 -5.34
CA PRO A 91 -22.97 7.52 -6.36
C PRO A 91 -22.30 8.89 -6.39
N GLN A 92 -21.85 9.29 -7.58
CA GLN A 92 -21.26 10.61 -7.81
C GLN A 92 -21.66 11.11 -9.21
N LEU A 93 -21.97 12.40 -9.31
CA LEU A 93 -22.37 13.01 -10.58
C LEU A 93 -21.29 12.83 -11.66
N GLY A 94 -21.72 12.39 -12.84
CA GLY A 94 -20.86 12.12 -14.00
C GLY A 94 -19.97 10.89 -13.86
N ILE A 95 -20.25 9.99 -12.92
CA ILE A 95 -19.52 8.73 -12.72
C ILE A 95 -20.49 7.56 -12.87
N ASP A 96 -20.26 6.73 -13.88
CA ASP A 96 -20.86 5.39 -14.00
C ASP A 96 -19.73 4.34 -14.06
N VAL A 97 -19.64 3.49 -13.03
CA VAL A 97 -18.57 2.50 -12.91
C VAL A 97 -19.03 1.15 -13.44
N ASP A 98 -18.29 0.59 -14.40
CA ASP A 98 -18.44 -0.79 -14.81
C ASP A 98 -17.79 -1.74 -13.80
N MET A 99 -18.59 -2.22 -12.84
CA MET A 99 -18.14 -3.16 -11.81
C MET A 99 -17.66 -4.51 -12.37
N SER A 100 -18.14 -4.92 -13.54
CA SER A 100 -17.77 -6.21 -14.14
C SER A 100 -16.36 -6.20 -14.74
N ARG A 101 -15.86 -5.02 -15.13
CA ARG A 101 -14.50 -4.82 -15.67
C ARG A 101 -13.54 -4.19 -14.67
N SER A 102 -14.03 -3.74 -13.52
CA SER A 102 -13.22 -3.04 -12.49
C SER A 102 -12.67 -4.00 -11.44
N ASN A 103 -11.51 -3.66 -10.88
CA ASN A 103 -10.81 -4.47 -9.88
C ASN A 103 -9.94 -3.58 -8.96
N SER A 104 -9.01 -4.20 -8.24
CA SER A 104 -8.14 -3.53 -7.26
C SER A 104 -7.17 -2.50 -7.83
N THR A 105 -6.92 -2.48 -9.14
CA THR A 105 -5.98 -1.55 -9.81
C THR A 105 -6.62 -0.76 -10.93
N THR A 106 -7.75 -1.23 -11.47
CA THR A 106 -8.37 -0.68 -12.67
C THR A 106 -9.83 -0.35 -12.41
N VAL A 107 -10.25 0.85 -12.79
CA VAL A 107 -11.65 1.28 -12.76
C VAL A 107 -12.09 1.68 -14.16
N PHE A 108 -13.15 1.07 -14.65
CA PHE A 108 -13.74 1.41 -15.93
C PHE A 108 -14.94 2.32 -15.72
N LEU A 109 -14.89 3.50 -16.33
CA LEU A 109 -16.00 4.43 -16.39
C LEU A 109 -16.73 4.29 -17.72
N ARG A 110 -18.05 4.21 -17.70
CA ARG A 110 -18.88 4.13 -18.91
C ARG A 110 -19.33 5.51 -19.35
N ILE A 111 -19.42 5.71 -20.66
CA ILE A 111 -20.07 6.86 -21.31
C ILE A 111 -19.70 8.19 -20.63
N ILE A 112 -18.45 8.59 -20.77
CA ILE A 112 -17.93 9.84 -20.20
C ILE A 112 -18.66 11.05 -20.80
N ASN A 113 -18.98 12.03 -19.97
CA ASN A 113 -19.65 13.26 -20.41
C ASN A 113 -19.07 14.51 -19.73
N MET A 114 -19.69 15.67 -19.95
CA MET A 114 -19.24 16.94 -19.36
C MET A 114 -19.24 16.92 -17.84
N ASP A 115 -20.19 16.21 -17.22
CA ASP A 115 -20.22 16.05 -15.78
C ASP A 115 -19.08 15.18 -15.28
N SER A 116 -18.49 14.30 -16.10
CA SER A 116 -17.34 13.48 -15.74
C SER A 116 -16.03 14.29 -15.61
N LEU A 117 -16.01 15.57 -16.01
CA LEU A 117 -14.83 16.42 -15.87
C LEU A 117 -14.44 16.61 -14.40
N GLY A 118 -13.13 16.58 -14.13
CA GLY A 118 -12.60 16.82 -12.79
C GLY A 118 -11.22 16.21 -12.57
N LYS A 119 -10.71 16.38 -11.37
CA LYS A 119 -9.44 15.80 -10.94
C LYS A 119 -9.66 14.40 -10.39
N TYR A 120 -9.07 13.40 -11.03
CA TYR A 120 -9.12 12.02 -10.55
C TYR A 120 -7.92 11.71 -9.66
N THR A 121 -8.14 11.02 -8.55
CA THR A 121 -7.08 10.65 -7.59
C THR A 121 -7.27 9.20 -7.15
N CYS A 122 -6.22 8.40 -7.26
CA CYS A 122 -6.09 7.10 -6.63
C CYS A 122 -5.42 7.27 -5.25
N LYS A 123 -6.01 6.67 -4.21
CA LYS A 123 -5.38 6.54 -2.88
C LYS A 123 -5.26 5.08 -2.53
N VAL A 124 -4.06 4.67 -2.14
CA VAL A 124 -3.75 3.32 -1.66
C VAL A 124 -3.36 3.44 -0.20
N SER A 125 -3.92 2.60 0.65
CA SER A 125 -3.69 2.64 2.10
C SER A 125 -3.43 1.24 2.63
N THR A 126 -2.49 1.12 3.56
CA THR A 126 -2.18 -0.09 4.34
C THR A 126 -2.70 0.03 5.78
N ASP A 127 -2.95 1.26 6.23
CA ASP A 127 -3.44 1.53 7.57
C ASP A 127 -4.96 1.48 7.64
N LYS A 128 -5.47 0.60 8.51
CA LYS A 128 -6.90 0.60 8.89
C LYS A 128 -7.15 1.76 9.88
N PRO A 129 -8.16 2.62 9.65
CA PRO A 129 -8.56 3.61 10.63
C PRO A 129 -9.01 2.91 11.92
N ILE A 130 -8.37 3.27 13.03
CA ILE A 130 -8.74 2.81 14.37
C ILE A 130 -9.95 3.64 14.79
N TYR A 131 -11.15 3.10 14.59
CA TYR A 131 -12.35 3.66 15.18
C TYR A 131 -12.40 3.25 16.65
N LEU A 132 -11.99 4.13 17.56
CA LEU A 132 -12.36 4.00 18.97
C LEU A 132 -13.89 4.11 19.02
N MET A 133 -14.53 2.97 19.25
CA MET A 133 -15.98 2.84 19.33
C MET A 133 -16.43 3.59 20.59
N ARG A 134 -16.74 4.87 20.47
CA ARG A 134 -17.50 5.57 21.50
C ARG A 134 -18.97 5.35 21.17
N SER A 135 -19.51 4.25 21.67
CA SER A 135 -20.96 4.09 21.78
C SER A 135 -21.45 5.17 22.74
N VAL A 136 -22.33 6.05 22.26
CA VAL A 136 -23.15 6.91 23.13
C VAL A 136 -24.38 6.11 23.53
#